data_AF-A0A7G8G5W2-F1
#
_entry.id   AF-A0A7G8G5W2-F1
#
_cell.length_a   1.000
_cell.length_b   1.000
_cell.length_c   1.000
_cell.angle_alpha   90.00
_cell.angle_beta   90.00
_cell.angle_gamma   90.00
#
_symmetry.space_group_name_H-M   'P 1'
#
loop_
_entity.id
_entity.type
_entity.pdbx_description
1 polymer ?
#
loop_
_entity_poly.entity_id
_entity_poly.type
_entity_poly.pdbx_seq_one_letter_code
_entity_poly.pdbx_strand_id
1 'polypeptide(L)'
;MTVISTILSPVNEIAEKLGANDLPYAIPIHPNLVHFTIGLFAIGIAFDFAGAFYPLEKRVFRFLALPATRSGFHDVGWYNLLACSVITFFTVAAGFYEMLLAVPLQGVRSIIGQNAIDTMLWHAIGGVALLLIIVVMTIWRGFQRFLWRKDFGRQVSWLYLGCGAVVLLVMGVHGSLGAWLASEFGVHITADQLLAAGADLNEVLP
;
A
#
# COMPACT_ATOMS: atom_id res chain seq x y z
N MET A 1 -35.42 33.87 6.72
CA MET A 1 -34.89 33.14 5.55
C MET A 1 -33.38 33.08 5.70
N THR A 2 -32.88 31.94 6.17
CA THR A 2 -31.44 31.72 6.40
C THR A 2 -30.83 31.23 5.09
N VAL A 3 -30.17 32.14 4.37
CA VAL A 3 -29.34 31.78 3.22
C VAL A 3 -28.05 31.17 3.78
N ILE A 4 -28.09 29.88 4.09
CA ILE A 4 -26.87 29.10 4.26
C ILE A 4 -26.32 28.94 2.85
N SER A 5 -25.23 29.64 2.56
CA SER A 5 -24.43 29.39 1.38
C SER A 5 -23.99 27.93 1.42
N THR A 6 -24.64 27.09 0.61
CA THR A 6 -24.21 25.72 0.38
C THR A 6 -22.84 25.83 -0.25
N ILE A 7 -21.78 25.57 0.52
CA ILE A 7 -20.45 25.41 -0.07
C ILE A 7 -20.58 24.21 -1.00
N LEU A 8 -20.62 24.48 -2.31
CA LEU A 8 -20.61 23.44 -3.33
C LEU A 8 -19.29 22.70 -3.16
N SER A 9 -19.36 21.45 -2.68
CA SER A 9 -18.22 20.56 -2.72
C SER A 9 -17.88 20.32 -4.19
N PRO A 10 -16.60 20.38 -4.61
CA PRO A 10 -16.19 19.96 -5.94
C PRO A 10 -16.65 18.52 -6.29
N VAL A 11 -16.89 17.69 -5.26
CA VAL A 11 -17.48 16.35 -5.41
C VAL A 11 -18.89 16.41 -6.02
N ASN A 12 -19.69 17.42 -5.68
CA ASN A 12 -21.06 17.57 -6.20
C ASN A 12 -21.06 17.84 -7.71
N GLU A 13 -19.98 18.42 -8.25
CA GLU A 13 -19.85 18.69 -9.70
C GLU A 13 -19.58 17.43 -10.52
N ILE A 14 -19.09 16.37 -9.87
CA ILE A 14 -18.76 15.10 -10.53
C ILE A 14 -19.69 13.96 -10.14
N ALA A 15 -20.61 14.17 -9.19
CA ALA A 15 -21.51 13.14 -8.66
C ALA A 15 -22.28 12.38 -9.76
N GLU A 16 -22.82 13.09 -10.75
CA GLU A 16 -23.54 12.49 -11.89
C GLU A 16 -22.65 11.69 -12.84
N LYS A 17 -21.32 11.83 -12.73
CA LYS A 17 -20.32 11.14 -13.56
C LYS A 17 -19.69 9.95 -12.86
N LEU A 18 -20.03 9.70 -11.59
CA LEU A 18 -19.56 8.53 -10.86
C LEU A 18 -20.29 7.29 -11.36
N GLY A 19 -19.55 6.20 -11.51
CA GLY A 19 -20.09 4.90 -11.89
C GLY A 19 -20.33 4.01 -10.67
N ALA A 20 -20.24 2.70 -10.89
CA ALA A 20 -20.21 1.74 -9.80
C ALA A 20 -19.08 2.08 -8.81
N ASN A 21 -19.28 1.76 -7.54
CA ASN A 21 -18.38 2.00 -6.42
C ASN A 21 -18.15 3.48 -6.06
N ASP A 22 -19.00 4.40 -6.54
CA ASP A 22 -18.87 5.85 -6.33
C ASP A 22 -17.56 6.43 -6.89
N LEU A 23 -17.05 5.85 -7.97
CA LEU A 23 -15.80 6.23 -8.63
C LEU A 23 -16.00 6.50 -10.12
N PRO A 24 -15.18 7.36 -10.75
CA PRO A 24 -15.25 7.60 -12.20
C PRO A 24 -14.66 6.45 -13.05
N TYR A 25 -14.28 5.35 -12.40
CA TYR A 25 -13.73 4.14 -13.00
C TYR A 25 -14.28 2.91 -12.28
N ALA A 26 -14.31 1.76 -12.97
CA ALA A 26 -15.01 0.57 -12.47
C ALA A 26 -14.34 -0.11 -11.26
N ILE A 27 -13.00 -0.06 -11.18
CA ILE A 27 -12.23 -0.80 -10.17
C ILE A 27 -11.37 0.18 -9.37
N PRO A 28 -11.45 0.18 -8.03
CA PRO A 28 -10.59 0.97 -7.17
C PRO A 28 -9.10 0.82 -7.53
N ILE A 29 -8.41 1.94 -7.72
CA ILE A 29 -6.99 1.98 -8.11
C ILE A 29 -6.10 1.86 -6.88
N HIS A 30 -6.47 2.52 -5.78
CA HIS A 30 -5.71 2.53 -4.54
C HIS A 30 -5.32 1.12 -4.05
N PRO A 31 -6.25 0.17 -3.84
CA PRO A 31 -5.86 -1.16 -3.34
C PRO A 31 -4.93 -1.89 -4.30
N ASN A 32 -5.05 -1.71 -5.62
CA ASN A 32 -4.10 -2.29 -6.58
C ASN A 32 -2.69 -1.70 -6.41
N LEU A 33 -2.59 -0.38 -6.24
CA LEU A 33 -1.32 0.29 -5.96
C LEU A 33 -0.76 -0.08 -4.58
N VAL A 34 -1.60 -0.34 -3.57
CA VAL A 34 -1.18 -0.84 -2.26
C VAL A 34 -0.48 -2.20 -2.39
N HIS A 35 -1.09 -3.16 -3.10
CA HIS A 35 -0.46 -4.47 -3.33
C HIS A 35 0.86 -4.33 -4.07
N PHE A 36 0.92 -3.42 -5.05
CA PHE A 36 2.16 -3.18 -5.80
C PHE A 36 3.25 -2.55 -4.91
N THR A 37 2.91 -1.54 -4.10
CA THR A 37 3.81 -0.95 -3.10
C THR A 37 4.32 -2.01 -2.12
N ILE A 38 3.45 -2.82 -1.52
CA ILE A 38 3.84 -3.88 -0.57
C ILE A 38 4.75 -4.90 -1.27
N GLY A 39 4.38 -5.35 -2.47
CA GLY A 39 5.16 -6.32 -3.24
C GLY A 39 6.56 -5.81 -3.57
N LEU A 40 6.68 -4.58 -4.08
CA LEU A 40 7.96 -3.95 -4.39
C LEU A 40 8.82 -3.79 -3.12
N PHE A 41 8.25 -3.33 -2.01
CA PHE A 41 8.99 -3.21 -0.75
C PHE A 41 9.47 -4.58 -0.24
N ALA A 42 8.59 -5.58 -0.24
CA ALA A 42 8.88 -6.94 0.21
C ALA A 42 9.97 -7.61 -0.62
N ILE A 43 9.88 -7.54 -1.96
CA ILE A 43 10.91 -8.04 -2.86
C ILE A 43 12.22 -7.28 -2.62
N GLY A 44 12.17 -5.95 -2.46
CA GLY A 44 13.31 -5.11 -2.14
C GLY A 44 14.10 -5.63 -0.94
N ILE A 45 13.42 -5.77 0.20
CA ILE A 45 14.02 -6.22 1.46
C ILE A 45 14.43 -7.70 1.40
N ALA A 46 13.62 -8.57 0.81
CA ALA A 46 13.93 -10.00 0.69
C ALA A 46 15.20 -10.26 -0.12
N PHE A 47 15.39 -9.55 -1.23
CA PHE A 47 16.59 -9.68 -2.05
C PHE A 47 17.83 -9.09 -1.37
N ASP A 48 17.67 -8.09 -0.50
CA ASP A 48 18.77 -7.63 0.34
C ASP A 48 19.18 -8.62 1.41
N PHE A 49 18.22 -9.33 1.99
CA PHE A 49 18.52 -10.47 2.86
C PHE A 49 19.26 -11.57 2.10
N ALA A 50 18.79 -11.95 0.91
CA ALA A 50 19.46 -12.94 0.06
C ALA A 50 20.90 -12.51 -0.27
N GLY A 51 21.11 -11.23 -0.64
CA GLY A 51 22.45 -10.68 -0.85
C GLY A 51 23.31 -10.67 0.41
N ALA A 52 22.73 -10.39 1.58
CA ALA A 52 23.44 -10.43 2.86
C ALA A 52 23.87 -11.84 3.25
N PHE A 53 23.00 -12.84 3.05
CA PHE A 53 23.22 -14.26 3.38
C PHE A 53 23.86 -15.09 2.26
N TYR A 54 24.12 -14.49 1.09
CA TYR A 54 24.74 -15.14 -0.06
C TYR A 54 25.94 -16.06 0.27
N PRO A 55 26.87 -15.73 1.18
CA PRO A 55 27.97 -16.63 1.52
C PRO A 55 27.53 -18.00 2.06
N LEU A 56 26.40 -18.09 2.74
CA LEU A 56 25.83 -19.33 3.27
C LEU A 56 25.10 -20.12 2.17
N GLU A 57 24.38 -19.42 1.31
CA GLU A 57 23.51 -20.01 0.26
C GLU A 57 24.26 -20.39 -1.02
N LYS A 58 25.52 -19.95 -1.17
CA LYS A 58 26.37 -20.24 -2.35
C LYS A 58 26.47 -21.73 -2.70
N ARG A 59 26.29 -22.64 -1.73
CA ARG A 59 26.24 -24.08 -2.00
C ARG A 59 24.97 -24.49 -2.75
N VAL A 60 23.82 -23.96 -2.34
CA VAL A 60 22.51 -24.24 -2.96
C VAL A 60 22.46 -23.67 -4.37
N PHE A 61 22.87 -22.42 -4.59
CA PHE A 61 22.85 -21.81 -5.93
C PHE A 61 23.75 -22.54 -6.92
N ARG A 62 24.94 -22.99 -6.46
CA ARG A 62 25.83 -23.82 -7.30
C ARG A 62 25.24 -25.20 -7.58
N PHE A 63 24.59 -25.82 -6.59
CA PHE A 63 23.91 -27.10 -6.79
C PHE A 63 22.80 -26.99 -7.84
N LEU A 64 22.02 -25.91 -7.81
CA LEU A 64 20.94 -25.64 -8.76
C LEU A 64 21.41 -25.01 -10.08
N ALA A 65 22.72 -24.80 -10.27
CA ALA A 65 23.30 -24.12 -11.43
C ALA A 65 22.69 -22.73 -11.74
N LEU A 66 22.21 -22.02 -10.71
CA LEU A 66 21.62 -20.70 -10.86
C LEU A 66 22.74 -19.65 -11.01
N PRO A 67 22.78 -18.84 -12.10
CA PRO A 67 23.80 -17.82 -12.33
C PRO A 67 23.56 -16.55 -11.48
N ALA A 68 23.20 -16.73 -10.21
CA ALA A 68 22.93 -15.64 -9.28
C ALA A 68 24.25 -15.08 -8.70
N THR A 69 24.32 -13.76 -8.57
CA THR A 69 25.45 -13.08 -7.93
C THR A 69 24.99 -12.28 -6.73
N ARG A 70 25.89 -12.07 -5.77
CA ARG A 70 25.60 -11.25 -4.58
C ARG A 70 25.22 -9.82 -4.94
N SER A 71 25.93 -9.22 -5.89
CA SER A 71 25.62 -7.89 -6.40
C SER A 71 24.27 -7.86 -7.10
N GLY A 72 23.95 -8.88 -7.91
CA GLY A 72 22.64 -9.00 -8.57
C GLY A 72 21.48 -9.03 -7.57
N PHE A 73 21.61 -9.73 -6.44
CA PHE A 73 20.61 -9.67 -5.37
C PHE A 73 20.43 -8.24 -4.82
N HIS A 74 21.52 -7.54 -4.54
CA HIS A 74 21.44 -6.15 -4.07
C HIS A 74 20.92 -5.18 -5.13
N ASP A 75 21.13 -5.44 -6.42
CA ASP A 75 20.57 -4.67 -7.53
C ASP A 75 19.04 -4.82 -7.59
N VAL A 76 18.52 -6.05 -7.52
CA VAL A 76 17.07 -6.30 -7.44
C VAL A 76 16.49 -5.59 -6.20
N GLY A 77 17.17 -5.71 -5.06
CA GLY A 77 16.76 -5.04 -3.83
C GLY A 77 16.65 -3.51 -3.99
N TRP A 78 17.66 -2.91 -4.64
CA TRP A 78 17.73 -1.47 -4.88
C TRP A 78 16.62 -0.96 -5.80
N TYR A 79 16.47 -1.56 -6.98
CA TYR A 79 15.51 -1.07 -7.98
C TYR A 79 14.06 -1.27 -7.53
N ASN A 80 13.77 -2.35 -6.80
CA ASN A 80 12.45 -2.56 -6.22
C ASN A 80 12.14 -1.52 -5.14
N LEU A 81 13.09 -1.20 -4.25
CA LEU A 81 12.86 -0.18 -3.23
C LEU A 81 12.71 1.22 -3.84
N LEU A 82 13.50 1.54 -4.86
CA LEU A 82 13.36 2.80 -5.60
C LEU A 82 11.99 2.89 -6.29
N ALA A 83 11.59 1.86 -7.04
CA ALA A 83 10.28 1.81 -7.67
C ALA A 83 9.17 1.89 -6.63
N CYS A 84 9.29 1.17 -5.51
CA CYS A 84 8.37 1.24 -4.38
C CYS A 84 8.20 2.68 -3.92
N SER A 85 9.28 3.42 -3.70
CA SER A 85 9.22 4.81 -3.24
C SER A 85 8.42 5.71 -4.18
N VAL A 86 8.60 5.54 -5.50
CA VAL A 86 7.87 6.31 -6.52
C VAL A 86 6.40 5.91 -6.55
N ILE A 87 6.11 4.61 -6.58
CA ILE A 87 4.73 4.09 -6.64
C ILE A 87 3.94 4.48 -5.40
N THR A 88 4.55 4.51 -4.22
CA THR A 88 3.84 4.88 -2.97
C THR A 88 3.26 6.30 -3.00
N PHE A 89 3.86 7.26 -3.74
CA PHE A 89 3.24 8.57 -3.93
C PHE A 89 1.89 8.44 -4.64
N PHE A 90 1.82 7.64 -5.70
CA PHE A 90 0.58 7.36 -6.42
C PHE A 90 -0.40 6.57 -5.56
N THR A 91 0.09 5.60 -4.78
CA THR A 91 -0.72 4.82 -3.83
C THR A 91 -1.43 5.74 -2.84
N VAL A 92 -0.69 6.66 -2.21
CA VAL A 92 -1.25 7.62 -1.23
C VAL A 92 -2.18 8.62 -1.92
N ALA A 93 -1.80 9.15 -3.09
CA ALA A 93 -2.64 10.09 -3.83
C ALA A 93 -3.99 9.48 -4.24
N ALA A 94 -3.97 8.26 -4.78
CA ALA A 94 -5.19 7.51 -5.10
C ALA A 94 -6.02 7.25 -3.84
N GLY A 95 -5.38 6.89 -2.72
CA GLY A 95 -6.07 6.66 -1.46
C GLY A 95 -6.81 7.90 -0.93
N PHE A 96 -6.19 9.08 -0.99
CA PHE A 96 -6.87 10.33 -0.64
C PHE A 96 -8.02 10.66 -1.57
N TYR A 97 -7.82 10.48 -2.89
CA TYR A 97 -8.87 10.75 -3.86
C TYR A 97 -10.09 9.83 -3.66
N GLU A 98 -9.86 8.53 -3.51
CA GLU A 98 -10.91 7.53 -3.27
C GLU A 98 -11.60 7.79 -1.92
N MET A 99 -10.86 8.11 -0.86
CA MET A 99 -11.44 8.47 0.44
C MET A 99 -12.35 9.71 0.40
N LEU A 100 -12.08 10.70 -0.48
CA LEU A 100 -12.97 11.87 -0.65
C LEU A 100 -14.32 11.51 -1.27
N LEU A 101 -14.40 10.37 -1.96
CA LEU A 101 -15.60 9.85 -2.62
C LEU A 101 -16.23 8.68 -1.87
N ALA A 102 -15.63 8.23 -0.76
CA ALA A 102 -16.08 7.06 -0.03
C ALA A 102 -17.43 7.30 0.66
N VAL A 103 -18.35 6.36 0.46
CA VAL A 103 -19.66 6.31 1.14
C VAL A 103 -19.72 5.03 2.00
N PRO A 104 -19.15 5.05 3.22
CA PRO A 104 -19.12 3.85 4.05
C PRO A 104 -20.49 3.50 4.65
N LEU A 105 -20.70 2.20 4.88
CA LEU A 105 -21.88 1.69 5.59
C LEU A 105 -21.98 2.28 7.00
N GLN A 106 -23.17 2.76 7.34
CA GLN A 106 -23.45 3.41 8.63
C GLN A 106 -23.81 2.38 9.70
N GLY A 107 -23.46 2.66 10.96
CA GLY A 107 -23.82 1.81 12.10
C GLY A 107 -22.99 0.51 12.24
N VAL A 108 -22.11 0.21 11.30
CA VAL A 108 -21.19 -0.94 11.36
C VAL A 108 -19.93 -0.59 12.17
N ARG A 109 -19.38 -1.60 12.85
CA ARG A 109 -18.14 -1.50 13.64
C ARG A 109 -17.19 -2.64 13.27
N SER A 110 -15.89 -2.37 13.35
CA SER A 110 -14.87 -3.39 13.13
C SER A 110 -14.74 -4.36 14.29
N ILE A 111 -13.97 -5.44 14.08
CA ILE A 111 -13.67 -6.43 15.12
C ILE A 111 -13.05 -5.82 16.40
N ILE A 112 -12.39 -4.66 16.29
CA ILE A 112 -11.85 -3.91 17.44
C ILE A 112 -12.74 -2.73 17.88
N GLY A 113 -13.96 -2.63 17.36
CA GLY A 113 -14.95 -1.61 17.73
C GLY A 113 -14.77 -0.24 17.07
N GLN A 114 -13.92 -0.12 16.05
CA GLN A 114 -13.74 1.14 15.31
C GLN A 114 -14.92 1.38 14.36
N ASN A 115 -15.27 2.63 14.10
CA ASN A 115 -16.19 2.98 13.01
C ASN A 115 -15.40 3.27 11.73
N ALA A 116 -16.13 3.47 10.62
CA ALA A 116 -15.54 3.73 9.31
C ALA A 116 -14.68 5.01 9.27
N ILE A 117 -15.15 6.11 9.88
CA ILE A 117 -14.47 7.41 9.85
C ILE A 117 -13.13 7.34 10.60
N ASP A 118 -13.13 6.75 11.79
CA ASP A 118 -11.91 6.54 12.59
C ASP A 118 -10.91 5.66 11.82
N THR A 119 -11.41 4.59 11.18
CA THR A 119 -10.57 3.67 10.38
C THR A 119 -9.96 4.39 9.17
N MET A 120 -10.74 5.18 8.43
CA MET A 120 -10.27 5.98 7.31
C MET A 120 -9.20 6.98 7.73
N LEU A 121 -9.38 7.66 8.87
CA LEU A 121 -8.41 8.63 9.36
C LEU A 121 -7.07 7.97 9.75
N TRP A 122 -7.13 6.87 10.49
CA TRP A 122 -5.92 6.11 10.84
C TRP A 122 -5.24 5.50 9.61
N HIS A 123 -6.02 5.05 8.64
CA HIS A 123 -5.50 4.55 7.38
C HIS A 123 -4.81 5.66 6.57
N ALA A 124 -5.40 6.85 6.48
CA ALA A 124 -4.80 7.98 5.77
C ALA A 124 -3.50 8.47 6.44
N ILE A 125 -3.52 8.69 7.76
CA ILE A 125 -2.33 9.13 8.51
C ILE A 125 -1.21 8.08 8.42
N GLY A 126 -1.56 6.81 8.61
CA GLY A 126 -0.59 5.72 8.51
C GLY A 126 -0.01 5.57 7.10
N GLY A 127 -0.81 5.80 6.05
CA GLY A 127 -0.36 5.79 4.66
C GLY A 127 0.68 6.87 4.39
N VAL A 128 0.45 8.10 4.86
CA VAL A 128 1.43 9.21 4.74
C VAL A 128 2.70 8.92 5.55
N ALA A 129 2.57 8.38 6.75
CA ALA A 129 3.72 8.00 7.57
C ALA A 129 4.56 6.90 6.89
N LEU A 130 3.92 5.88 6.32
CA LEU A 130 4.58 4.81 5.57
C LEU A 130 5.26 5.35 4.31
N LEU A 131 4.64 6.28 3.58
CA LEU A 131 5.29 6.97 2.46
C LEU A 131 6.60 7.62 2.90
N LEU A 132 6.58 8.40 3.97
CA LEU A 132 7.79 9.07 4.49
C LEU A 132 8.85 8.04 4.88
N ILE A 133 8.46 6.98 5.59
CA ILE A 133 9.37 5.90 6.00
C ILE A 133 10.01 5.22 4.78
N ILE A 134 9.22 4.89 3.75
CA ILE A 134 9.71 4.25 2.53
C ILE A 134 10.71 5.16 1.81
N VAL A 135 10.42 6.47 1.71
CA VAL A 135 11.34 7.45 1.10
C VAL A 135 12.64 7.53 1.89
N VAL A 136 12.57 7.64 3.22
CA VAL A 136 13.76 7.68 4.09
C VAL A 136 14.58 6.39 3.96
N MET A 137 13.92 5.22 3.97
CA MET A 137 14.56 3.92 3.75
C MET A 137 15.25 3.84 2.39
N THR A 138 14.63 4.39 1.34
CA THR A 138 15.19 4.42 -0.02
C THR A 138 16.42 5.31 -0.09
N ILE A 139 16.37 6.50 0.51
CA ILE A 139 17.51 7.41 0.61
C ILE A 139 18.64 6.75 1.40
N TRP A 140 18.33 6.17 2.56
CA TRP A 140 19.30 5.46 3.39
C TRP A 140 19.97 4.31 2.62
N ARG A 141 19.18 3.55 1.87
CA ARG A 141 19.71 2.51 1.00
C ARG A 141 20.60 3.06 -0.11
N GLY A 142 20.23 4.20 -0.70
CA GLY A 142 21.03 4.90 -1.71
C GLY A 142 22.40 5.31 -1.16
N PHE A 143 22.46 5.86 0.04
CA PHE A 143 23.72 6.14 0.73
C PHE A 143 24.56 4.89 0.95
N GLN A 144 23.94 3.77 1.38
CA GLN A 144 24.66 2.51 1.53
C GLN A 144 25.22 2.03 0.19
N ARG A 145 24.44 2.10 -0.89
CA ARG A 145 24.83 1.64 -2.23
C ARG A 145 25.93 2.49 -2.86
N PHE A 146 25.81 3.82 -2.82
CA PHE A 146 26.65 4.71 -3.62
C PHE A 146 27.76 5.41 -2.83
N LEU A 147 27.65 5.50 -1.50
CA LEU A 147 28.64 6.20 -0.68
C LEU A 147 29.29 5.27 0.36
N TRP A 148 28.51 4.71 1.29
CA TRP A 148 29.07 4.10 2.50
C TRP A 148 29.55 2.67 2.33
N ARG A 149 28.91 1.89 1.45
CA ARG A 149 29.19 0.44 1.30
C ARG A 149 29.38 0.03 -0.16
N LYS A 150 29.69 0.98 -1.05
CA LYS A 150 29.84 0.74 -2.49
C LYS A 150 30.88 -0.34 -2.84
N ASP A 151 31.96 -0.42 -2.06
CA ASP A 151 33.06 -1.37 -2.28
C ASP A 151 32.94 -2.64 -1.42
N PHE A 152 31.85 -2.79 -0.65
CA PHE A 152 31.65 -3.93 0.24
C PHE A 152 30.87 -5.03 -0.48
N GLY A 153 31.28 -6.28 -0.27
CA GLY A 153 30.50 -7.43 -0.73
C GLY A 153 29.06 -7.42 -0.18
N ARG A 154 28.88 -7.04 1.10
CA ARG A 154 27.55 -6.75 1.67
C ARG A 154 27.27 -5.26 1.56
N GLN A 155 26.48 -4.90 0.56
CA GLN A 155 26.13 -3.51 0.27
C GLN A 155 25.12 -2.92 1.27
N VAL A 156 24.51 -3.76 2.11
CA VAL A 156 23.54 -3.34 3.13
C VAL A 156 24.04 -3.53 4.57
N SER A 157 23.53 -2.73 5.50
CA SER A 157 23.76 -2.89 6.95
C SER A 157 22.70 -3.80 7.60
N TRP A 158 23.04 -4.45 8.72
CA TRP A 158 22.08 -5.25 9.49
C TRP A 158 20.95 -4.41 10.07
N LEU A 159 21.24 -3.17 10.49
CA LEU A 159 20.23 -2.27 11.01
C LEU A 159 19.19 -1.94 9.93
N TYR A 160 19.63 -1.65 8.70
CA TYR A 160 18.72 -1.43 7.57
C TYR A 160 17.83 -2.64 7.29
N LEU A 161 18.39 -3.85 7.31
CA LEU A 161 17.62 -5.09 7.13
C LEU A 161 16.59 -5.29 8.26
N GLY A 162 17.00 -5.04 9.51
CA GLY A 162 16.10 -5.10 10.67
C GLY A 162 14.96 -4.08 10.56
N CYS A 163 15.26 -2.84 10.21
CA CYS A 163 14.25 -1.81 9.96
C CYS A 163 13.32 -2.20 8.81
N GLY A 164 13.84 -2.73 7.70
CA GLY A 164 13.04 -3.22 6.58
C GLY A 164 12.05 -4.32 6.99
N ALA A 165 12.50 -5.28 7.80
CA ALA A 165 11.62 -6.32 8.33
C ALA A 165 10.53 -5.75 9.25
N VAL A 166 10.87 -4.80 10.13
CA VAL A 166 9.87 -4.12 10.98
C VAL A 166 8.85 -3.35 10.15
N VAL A 167 9.30 -2.62 9.11
CA VAL A 167 8.40 -1.89 8.23
C VAL A 167 7.44 -2.83 7.50
N LEU A 168 7.88 -4.01 7.07
CA LEU A 168 6.98 -5.03 6.48
C LEU A 168 5.87 -5.45 7.44
N LEU A 169 6.19 -5.67 8.72
CA LEU A 169 5.19 -5.98 9.74
C LEU A 169 4.20 -4.82 9.93
N VAL A 170 4.72 -3.59 9.99
CA VAL A 170 3.88 -2.38 10.10
C VAL A 170 2.96 -2.23 8.88
N MET A 171 3.46 -2.48 7.66
CA MET A 171 2.65 -2.47 6.44
C MET A 171 1.54 -3.53 6.50
N GLY A 172 1.83 -4.73 7.02
CA GLY A 172 0.82 -5.78 7.21
C GLY A 172 -0.28 -5.36 8.17
N VAL A 173 0.09 -4.84 9.35
CA VAL A 173 -0.88 -4.34 10.34
C VAL A 173 -1.69 -3.16 9.78
N HIS A 174 -1.03 -2.24 9.09
CA HIS A 174 -1.69 -1.09 8.48
C HIS A 174 -2.63 -1.49 7.33
N GLY A 175 -2.25 -2.49 6.54
CA GLY A 175 -3.08 -3.06 5.48
C GLY A 175 -4.40 -3.64 6.00
N SER A 176 -4.44 -4.15 7.24
CA SER A 176 -5.69 -4.59 7.88
C SER A 176 -6.72 -3.47 8.00
N LEU A 177 -6.30 -2.22 8.21
CA LEU A 177 -7.24 -1.08 8.22
C LEU A 177 -7.92 -0.92 6.86
N GLY A 178 -7.13 -1.00 5.77
CA GLY A 178 -7.66 -0.96 4.40
C GLY A 178 -8.58 -2.14 4.10
N ALA A 179 -8.24 -3.33 4.63
CA ALA A 179 -9.08 -4.51 4.49
C ALA A 179 -10.45 -4.34 5.19
N TRP A 180 -10.49 -3.72 6.37
CA TRP A 180 -11.76 -3.40 7.05
C TRP A 180 -12.58 -2.35 6.30
N LEU A 181 -11.94 -1.32 5.74
CA LEU A 181 -12.61 -0.33 4.88
C LEU A 181 -13.37 -0.98 3.73
N ALA A 182 -12.73 -1.94 3.05
CA ALA A 182 -13.38 -2.71 2.00
C ALA A 182 -14.45 -3.66 2.58
N SER A 183 -14.03 -4.62 3.40
CA SER A 183 -14.87 -5.79 3.76
C SER A 183 -15.93 -5.55 4.83
N GLU A 184 -15.72 -4.60 5.75
CA GLU A 184 -16.68 -4.33 6.83
C GLU A 184 -17.48 -3.06 6.55
N PHE A 185 -16.84 -2.04 5.99
CA PHE A 185 -17.47 -0.74 5.77
C PHE A 185 -17.95 -0.53 4.33
N GLY A 186 -17.75 -1.49 3.42
CA GLY A 186 -18.26 -1.46 2.05
C GLY A 186 -17.73 -0.31 1.20
N VAL A 187 -16.55 0.23 1.54
CA VAL A 187 -15.95 1.37 0.83
C VAL A 187 -15.59 0.93 -0.59
N HIS A 188 -16.20 1.59 -1.57
CA HIS A 188 -16.06 1.29 -3.00
C HIS A 188 -16.43 -0.15 -3.37
N ILE A 189 -17.42 -0.74 -2.67
CA ILE A 189 -18.02 -2.02 -3.03
C ILE A 189 -19.54 -1.85 -3.15
N THR A 190 -20.04 -1.62 -4.35
CA THR A 190 -21.47 -1.45 -4.62
C THR A 190 -22.29 -2.65 -4.19
N ALA A 191 -21.76 -3.87 -4.30
CA ALA A 191 -22.45 -5.08 -3.84
C ALA A 191 -22.78 -5.03 -2.35
N ASP A 192 -21.86 -4.53 -1.51
CA ASP A 192 -22.08 -4.42 -0.06
C ASP A 192 -23.16 -3.38 0.26
N GLN A 193 -23.18 -2.27 -0.48
CA GLN A 193 -24.22 -1.24 -0.35
C GLN A 193 -25.61 -1.78 -0.73
N LEU A 194 -25.69 -2.54 -1.82
CA LEU A 194 -26.94 -3.16 -2.29
C LEU A 194 -27.44 -4.23 -1.30
N LEU A 195 -26.53 -5.08 -0.79
CA LEU A 195 -26.86 -6.07 0.24
C LEU A 195 -27.36 -5.40 1.53
N ALA A 196 -26.69 -4.34 1.98
CA ALA A 196 -27.11 -3.59 3.15
C ALA A 196 -28.48 -2.90 2.96
N ALA A 197 -28.81 -2.53 1.72
CA ALA A 197 -30.12 -2.00 1.35
C ALA A 197 -31.21 -3.08 1.20
N GLY A 198 -30.86 -4.37 1.34
CA GLY A 198 -31.78 -5.50 1.23
C GLY A 198 -32.09 -5.94 -0.20
N ALA A 199 -31.26 -5.57 -1.18
CA ALA A 199 -31.43 -5.99 -2.57
C ALA A 199 -31.02 -7.47 -2.79
N ASP A 200 -31.72 -8.17 -3.68
CA ASP A 200 -31.26 -9.47 -4.18
C ASP A 200 -30.23 -9.25 -5.29
N LEU A 201 -28.96 -9.53 -4.99
CA LEU A 201 -27.84 -9.35 -5.92
C LEU A 201 -28.00 -10.13 -7.23
N ASN A 202 -28.75 -11.25 -7.24
CA ASN A 202 -28.98 -12.03 -8.46
C ASN A 202 -29.93 -11.34 -9.44
N GLU A 203 -30.69 -10.34 -8.97
CA GLU A 203 -31.61 -9.56 -9.79
C GLU A 203 -31.03 -8.20 -10.20
N VAL A 204 -30.21 -7.58 -9.35
CA VAL A 204 -29.74 -6.20 -9.54
C VAL A 204 -28.33 -6.06 -10.11
N LEU A 205 -27.49 -7.10 -10.04
CA LEU A 205 -26.18 -7.12 -10.68
C LEU A 205 -26.21 -7.92 -12.00
N PRO A 206 -25.48 -7.48 -13.04
CA PRO A 206 -25.45 -8.14 -14.35
C PRO A 206 -24.73 -9.49 -14.36
#